data_AF-A0A970BBV5-F1
#
_entry.id   AF-A0A970BBV5-F1
#
_cell.length_a   1.000
_cell.length_b   1.000
_cell.length_c   1.000
_cell.angle_alpha   90.00
_cell.angle_beta   90.00
_cell.angle_gamma   90.00
#
_symmetry.space_group_name_H-M   'P 1'
#
loop_
_entity.id
_entity.type
_entity.pdbx_description
1 polymer ?
#
loop_
_entity_poly.entity_id
_entity_poly.type
_entity_poly.pdbx_seq_one_letter_code
_entity_poly.pdbx_strand_id
1 'polypeptide(L)' 'MNRQKDIIVIGGGVIGVAVAYYLAEQGRPVTLLEKDDI' A
#
# COMPACT_ATOMS: atom_id res chain seq x y z
N MET A 1 -18.49 -1.71 -7.26
CA MET A 1 -17.37 -2.26 -6.45
C MET A 1 -16.68 -1.10 -5.75
N ASN A 2 -17.00 -0.85 -4.48
CA ASN A 2 -16.39 0.25 -3.73
C ASN A 2 -15.04 -0.24 -3.19
N ARG A 3 -13.94 -0.01 -3.93
CA ARG A 3 -12.58 -0.27 -3.44
C ARG A 3 -12.15 0.92 -2.57
N GLN A 4 -12.83 1.10 -1.45
CA GLN A 4 -12.45 2.12 -0.49
C GLN A 4 -11.18 1.62 0.21
N LYS A 5 -10.04 2.13 -0.24
CA LYS A 5 -8.76 1.90 0.41
C LYS A 5 -8.45 3.15 1.20
N ASP A 6 -8.42 3.02 2.51
CA ASP A 6 -8.23 4.14 3.42
C ASP A 6 -6.79 4.67 3.38
N ILE A 7 -5.86 3.88 2.84
CA ILE A 7 -4.42 4.17 2.86
C ILE A 7 -3.78 3.89 1.50
N ILE A 8 -2.99 4.84 1.01
CA ILE A 8 -2.15 4.71 -0.19
C ILE A 8 -0.70 4.97 0.22
N VAL A 9 0.19 4.04 -0.11
CA VAL A 9 1.64 4.13 0.04
C VAL A 9 2.23 4.34 -1.36
N ILE A 10 3.05 5.38 -1.52
CA ILE A 10 3.69 5.72 -2.79
C ILE A 10 5.19 5.45 -2.66
N GLY A 11 5.73 4.64 -3.58
CA GLY A 11 7.09 4.11 -3.57
C GLY A 11 7.15 2.69 -2.98
N GLY A 12 7.62 1.74 -3.77
CA GLY A 12 7.83 0.32 -3.50
C GLY A 12 9.28 -0.05 -3.13
N GLY A 13 10.09 0.93 -2.69
CA GLY A 13 11.35 0.66 -2.02
C GLY A 13 11.16 -0.07 -0.68
N VAL A 14 12.27 -0.47 -0.03
CA VAL A 14 12.25 -1.27 1.21
C VAL A 14 11.33 -0.71 2.30
N ILE A 15 11.32 0.61 2.48
CA ILE A 15 10.47 1.28 3.46
C ILE A 15 8.99 1.22 3.05
N GLY A 16 8.67 1.48 1.79
CA GLY A 16 7.29 1.50 1.31
C GLY A 16 6.63 0.13 1.36
N VAL A 17 7.37 -0.92 0.99
CA VAL A 17 6.91 -2.30 1.14
C VAL A 17 6.70 -2.67 2.61
N ALA A 18 7.66 -2.32 3.49
CA ALA A 18 7.52 -2.60 4.92
C ALA A 18 6.28 -1.90 5.52
N VAL A 19 6.06 -0.63 5.19
CA VAL A 19 4.88 0.12 5.65
C VAL A 19 3.58 -0.52 5.14
N ALA A 20 3.50 -0.85 3.85
CA ALA A 20 2.32 -1.50 3.29
C ALA A 20 2.06 -2.87 3.93
N TYR A 21 3.12 -3.65 4.18
CA TYR A 21 3.05 -4.94 4.87
C TYR A 21 2.48 -4.80 6.29
N TYR A 22 3.04 -3.91 7.11
CA TYR A 22 2.56 -3.72 8.49
C TYR A 22 1.10 -3.23 8.52
N LEU A 23 0.70 -2.35 7.60
CA LEU A 23 -0.69 -1.90 7.51
C LEU A 23 -1.64 -3.04 7.10
N ALA A 24 -1.22 -3.89 6.17
CA ALA A 24 -1.99 -5.06 5.75
C ALA A 24 -2.13 -6.09 6.89
N GLU A 25 -1.07 -6.36 7.67
CA GLU A 25 -1.13 -7.24 8.84
C GLU A 25 -2.12 -6.74 9.91
N GLN A 26 -2.31 -5.42 10.02
CA GLN A 26 -3.31 -4.82 10.91
C GLN A 26 -4.74 -4.83 10.32
N GLY A 27 -4.96 -5.51 9.19
CA GLY A 27 -6.26 -5.60 8.52
C GLY A 27 -6.70 -4.32 7.81
N ARG A 28 -5.78 -3.37 7.58
CA ARG A 28 -6.10 -2.11 6.93
C ARG A 28 -6.04 -2.26 5.41
N PRO A 29 -7.07 -1.83 4.67
CA PRO A 29 -7.06 -1.87 3.21
C PRO A 29 -6.06 -0.84 2.65
N VAL A 30 -4.98 -1.32 2.05
CA VAL A 30 -3.87 -0.48 1.54
C VAL A 30 -3.65 -0.65 0.02
N THR A 31 -3.24 0.42 -0.66
CA THR A 31 -2.60 0.33 -1.99
C THR A 31 -1.13 0.68 -1.85
N LEU A 32 -0.26 -0.13 -2.43
CA LEU A 32 1.11 0.28 -2.74
C LEU A 32 1.16 0.68 -4.22
N LEU A 33 1.73 1.84 -4.52
CA LEU A 33 1.95 2.33 -5.89
C LEU A 33 3.45 2.53 -6.10
N GLU A 34 4.04 1.85 -7.08
CA GLU A 34 5.38 2.14 -7.59
C GLU A 34 5.29 2.75 -9.00
N LYS A 35 6.29 3.52 -9.40
CA LYS A 35 6.36 4.16 -10.71
C LYS A 35 6.22 3.16 -11.87
N ASP A 36 6.75 1.95 -11.70
CA ASP A 36 6.74 0.91 -12.73
C ASP A 36 5.39 0.18 -12.86
N ASP A 37 4.44 0.45 -11.95
CA ASP A 37 3.07 -0.09 -12.00
C ASP A 37 2.13 0.74 -12.90
N ILE A 38 2.63 1.80 -13.57
CA ILE A 38 1.89 2.74 -14.43
C ILE A 38 2.45 2.78 -15.86
#